data_AF-A0AAU2G0R5-F1
#
_entry.id   AF-A0AAU2G0R5-F1
#
_cell.length_a   1.000
_cell.length_b   1.000
_cell.length_c   1.000
_cell.angle_alpha   90.00
_cell.angle_beta   90.00
_cell.angle_gamma   90.00
#
_symmetry.space_group_name_H-M   'P 1'
#
loop_
_entity.id
_entity.type
_entity.pdbx_description
1 polymer ?
#
loop_
_entity_poly.entity_id
_entity_poly.type
_entity_poly.pdbx_seq_one_letter_code
_entity_poly.pdbx_strand_id
1 'polypeptide(L)'
;MSTTELIEARIEDASNTLVAPSALQDDDSIRDFFGFVITPEELASGSPDLTQKTVYLCGDISAISAQQLHAAARVFVIRELSHGYHEDGDRPWTLVDLGRVPVRVHGVGVHYRRFFGLDVDHFGRIRAEHAFQTLTESTKPGTAHRSGIYLTPVARNGDELHFRLLRCSTNLSGPTESFRPTDTHIVEDLNREAAIVFRNQAPLNHVLAQIYHNTRATAERKQSKAKISAHADKTKDMPVNGIMAFCTFYDRLDKLQPLAEDVFDHGVKGVSALTKLHFRLKESTDSRDGVALPSQFTVTLYPGSVFFMPLSTNRLYTHEVRPSPLDAELLPTRLGYVVRCSSSEAVHTDGRTFLKAAGVLAELAPPTPAGMSELRRLYAEENRTSSFIDYGHKFLFSMNTGDYIAPRI
;
A
#
# COMPACT_ATOMS: atom_id res chain seq x y z
N MET A 1 -26.95 10.95 20.24
CA MET A 1 -25.79 11.27 19.38
C MET A 1 -26.17 10.83 17.98
N SER A 2 -26.16 11.74 17.01
CA SER A 2 -26.47 11.45 15.61
C SER A 2 -25.50 10.40 15.10
N THR A 3 -25.99 9.25 14.65
CA THR A 3 -25.24 8.31 13.83
C THR A 3 -24.92 9.00 12.51
N THR A 4 -23.85 9.78 12.48
CA THR A 4 -23.23 10.17 11.21
C THR A 4 -22.92 8.86 10.51
N GLU A 5 -23.53 8.61 9.35
CA GLU A 5 -23.23 7.41 8.57
C GLU A 5 -21.71 7.31 8.41
N LEU A 6 -21.13 6.20 8.88
CA LEU A 6 -19.73 5.92 8.72
C LEU A 6 -19.48 5.60 7.24
N ILE A 7 -19.06 6.60 6.48
CA ILE A 7 -18.79 6.45 5.05
C ILE A 7 -17.43 5.77 4.89
N GLU A 8 -17.40 4.47 4.60
CA GLU A 8 -16.16 3.76 4.19
C GLU A 8 -15.65 4.29 2.83
N ALA A 9 -14.34 4.21 2.58
CA ALA A 9 -13.80 4.40 1.25
C ALA A 9 -14.28 3.28 0.32
N ARG A 10 -14.62 3.62 -0.92
CA ARG A 10 -15.13 2.65 -1.91
C ARG A 10 -14.26 2.64 -3.14
N ILE A 11 -13.96 1.45 -3.63
CA ILE A 11 -13.29 1.26 -4.92
C ILE A 11 -14.28 1.67 -6.03
N GLU A 12 -13.87 2.57 -6.92
CA GLU A 12 -14.70 3.09 -8.02
C GLU A 12 -13.91 3.04 -9.32
N ASP A 13 -14.39 2.27 -10.30
CA ASP A 13 -13.71 2.01 -11.58
C ASP A 13 -14.01 3.04 -12.67
N ALA A 14 -14.91 3.99 -12.39
CA ALA A 14 -15.43 4.93 -13.40
C ALA A 14 -14.40 5.93 -13.95
N SER A 15 -13.29 6.12 -13.24
CA SER A 15 -12.26 7.11 -13.56
C SER A 15 -11.20 6.61 -14.54
N ASN A 16 -11.22 5.33 -14.90
CA ASN A 16 -10.25 4.70 -15.80
C ASN A 16 -10.93 4.20 -17.08
N THR A 17 -10.27 4.41 -18.21
CA THR A 17 -10.73 3.90 -19.51
C THR A 17 -9.55 3.35 -20.28
N LEU A 18 -9.69 2.14 -20.82
CA LEU A 18 -8.73 1.50 -21.72
C LEU A 18 -9.31 1.49 -23.13
N VAL A 19 -8.57 2.04 -24.08
CA VAL A 19 -8.90 2.00 -25.51
C VAL A 19 -8.13 0.84 -26.13
N ALA A 20 -8.84 -0.21 -26.49
CA ALA A 20 -8.27 -1.45 -27.00
C ALA A 20 -9.04 -1.98 -28.23
N PRO A 21 -8.33 -2.35 -29.32
CA PRO A 21 -8.93 -3.12 -30.41
C PRO A 21 -9.59 -4.39 -29.87
N SER A 22 -10.71 -4.81 -30.44
CA SER A 22 -11.46 -6.00 -29.98
C SER A 22 -10.59 -7.26 -29.89
N ALA A 23 -9.58 -7.39 -30.77
CA ALA A 23 -8.65 -8.52 -30.76
C ALA A 23 -7.76 -8.60 -29.50
N LEU A 24 -7.59 -7.49 -28.76
CA LEU A 24 -6.79 -7.44 -27.53
C LEU A 24 -7.63 -7.50 -26.26
N GLN A 25 -8.96 -7.37 -26.32
CA GLN A 25 -9.79 -7.26 -25.12
C GLN A 25 -9.76 -8.51 -24.23
N ASP A 26 -9.51 -9.69 -24.82
CA ASP A 26 -9.37 -10.96 -24.10
C ASP A 26 -7.92 -11.30 -23.73
N ASP A 27 -6.96 -10.40 -24.00
CA ASP A 27 -5.56 -10.62 -23.65
C ASP A 27 -5.38 -10.65 -22.11
N ASP A 28 -4.72 -11.69 -21.60
CA ASP A 28 -4.49 -11.90 -20.18
C ASP A 28 -3.80 -10.70 -19.48
N SER A 29 -3.05 -9.89 -20.23
CA SER A 29 -2.37 -8.70 -19.73
C SER A 29 -3.33 -7.59 -19.25
N ILE A 30 -4.51 -7.50 -19.87
CA ILE A 30 -5.51 -6.42 -19.66
C ILE A 30 -6.92 -6.93 -19.33
N ARG A 31 -7.17 -8.25 -19.35
CA ARG A 31 -8.48 -8.84 -19.01
C ARG A 31 -9.04 -8.35 -17.68
N ASP A 32 -8.18 -8.21 -16.68
CA ASP A 32 -8.55 -7.79 -15.33
C ASP A 32 -8.38 -6.26 -15.11
N PHE A 33 -8.38 -5.47 -16.19
CA PHE A 33 -8.24 -4.01 -16.13
C PHE A 33 -9.26 -3.39 -15.17
N PHE A 34 -8.78 -2.45 -14.36
CA PHE A 34 -9.62 -1.70 -13.44
C PHE A 34 -10.17 -0.44 -14.13
N GLY A 35 -11.28 -0.61 -14.86
CA GLY A 35 -11.99 0.49 -15.53
C GLY A 35 -12.87 -0.02 -16.67
N PHE A 36 -13.32 0.91 -17.52
CA PHE A 36 -14.05 0.57 -18.73
C PHE A 36 -13.10 0.27 -19.89
N VAL A 37 -13.39 -0.76 -20.68
CA VAL A 37 -12.69 -1.05 -21.93
C VAL A 37 -13.58 -0.64 -23.09
N ILE A 38 -13.04 0.14 -24.02
CA ILE A 38 -13.73 0.63 -25.22
C ILE A 38 -12.89 0.39 -26.47
N THR A 39 -13.50 0.34 -27.63
CA THR A 39 -12.79 0.24 -28.90
C THR A 39 -12.36 1.62 -29.44
N PRO A 40 -11.39 1.68 -30.37
CA PRO A 40 -11.07 2.92 -31.08
C PRO A 40 -12.27 3.51 -31.84
N GLU A 41 -13.18 2.68 -32.35
CA GLU A 41 -14.40 3.12 -33.02
C GLU A 41 -15.40 3.76 -32.04
N GLU A 42 -15.55 3.18 -30.85
CA GLU A 42 -16.35 3.79 -29.78
C GLU A 42 -15.76 5.15 -29.38
N LEU A 43 -14.44 5.23 -29.19
CA LEU A 43 -13.74 6.49 -28.95
C LEU A 43 -14.01 7.52 -30.05
N ALA A 44 -13.98 7.12 -31.32
CA ALA A 44 -14.27 7.99 -32.47
C ALA A 44 -15.72 8.47 -32.53
N SER A 45 -16.67 7.71 -31.97
CA SER A 45 -18.08 8.11 -31.86
C SER A 45 -18.34 9.21 -30.82
N GLY A 46 -17.35 9.53 -29.99
CA GLY A 46 -17.46 10.53 -28.92
C GLY A 46 -18.14 10.02 -27.63
N SER A 47 -18.34 8.71 -27.51
CA SER A 47 -18.85 8.05 -26.31
C SER A 47 -17.91 6.91 -25.92
N PRO A 48 -17.51 6.78 -24.64
CA PRO A 48 -17.98 7.50 -23.46
C PRO A 48 -17.28 8.85 -23.24
N ASP A 49 -17.89 9.71 -22.40
CA ASP A 49 -17.26 10.93 -21.89
C ASP A 49 -15.93 10.60 -21.18
N LEU A 50 -14.87 11.32 -21.54
CA LEU A 50 -13.52 11.16 -20.99
C LEU A 50 -13.15 12.25 -19.98
N THR A 51 -14.07 13.17 -19.69
CA THR A 51 -13.82 14.29 -18.77
C THR A 51 -13.34 13.79 -17.41
N GLN A 52 -12.19 14.30 -16.96
CA GLN A 52 -11.52 13.90 -15.71
C GLN A 52 -11.04 12.43 -15.64
N LYS A 53 -11.09 11.66 -16.73
CA LYS A 53 -10.64 10.27 -16.73
C LYS A 53 -9.14 10.13 -16.99
N THR A 54 -8.60 9.02 -16.51
CA THR A 54 -7.30 8.49 -16.94
C THR A 54 -7.54 7.50 -18.08
N VAL A 55 -6.95 7.80 -19.23
CA VAL A 55 -7.10 6.99 -20.45
C VAL A 55 -5.82 6.22 -20.72
N TYR A 56 -5.94 4.91 -20.92
CA TYR A 56 -4.87 4.01 -21.35
C TYR A 56 -5.12 3.63 -22.81
N LEU A 57 -4.08 3.65 -23.63
CA LEU A 57 -4.16 3.32 -25.06
C LEU A 57 -3.34 2.07 -25.36
N CYS A 58 -3.90 1.18 -26.18
CA CYS A 58 -3.21 0.07 -26.80
C CYS A 58 -3.65 -0.13 -28.27
N GLY A 59 -2.84 -0.85 -29.04
CA GLY A 59 -3.04 -1.09 -30.47
C GLY A 59 -2.32 -0.06 -31.35
N ASP A 60 -2.90 0.21 -32.52
CA ASP A 60 -2.37 1.23 -33.44
C ASP A 60 -2.78 2.62 -32.98
N ILE A 61 -1.80 3.39 -32.53
CA ILE A 61 -2.00 4.73 -31.97
C ILE A 61 -2.10 5.78 -33.08
N SER A 62 -1.67 5.48 -34.31
CA SER A 62 -1.69 6.42 -35.43
C SER A 62 -3.10 6.86 -35.83
N ALA A 63 -4.11 6.03 -35.51
CA ALA A 63 -5.52 6.31 -35.75
C ALA A 63 -6.19 7.17 -34.67
N ILE A 64 -5.50 7.46 -33.56
CA ILE A 64 -6.06 8.21 -32.43
C ILE A 64 -5.56 9.65 -32.48
N SER A 65 -6.47 10.61 -32.47
CA SER A 65 -6.16 12.04 -32.51
C SER A 65 -6.18 12.67 -31.11
N ALA A 66 -5.33 13.69 -30.91
CA ALA A 66 -5.31 14.48 -29.67
C ALA A 66 -6.64 15.19 -29.37
N GLN A 67 -7.47 15.45 -30.38
CA GLN A 67 -8.77 16.07 -30.21
C GLN A 67 -9.75 15.13 -29.49
N GLN A 68 -9.71 13.83 -29.78
CA GLN A 68 -10.57 12.83 -29.13
C GLN A 68 -10.25 12.69 -27.63
N LEU A 69 -9.01 12.96 -27.23
CA LEU A 69 -8.53 12.78 -25.87
C LEU A 69 -8.41 14.10 -25.09
N HIS A 70 -8.79 15.24 -25.67
CA HIS A 70 -8.55 16.55 -25.05
C HIS A 70 -9.22 16.73 -23.68
N ALA A 71 -10.36 16.08 -23.46
CA ALA A 71 -11.09 16.14 -22.19
C ALA A 71 -10.51 15.22 -21.10
N ALA A 72 -9.65 14.26 -21.46
CA ALA A 72 -9.02 13.36 -20.51
C ALA A 72 -8.08 14.12 -19.57
N ALA A 73 -8.07 13.76 -18.29
CA ALA A 73 -7.13 14.34 -17.34
C ALA A 73 -5.70 13.82 -17.56
N ARG A 74 -5.58 12.54 -17.94
CA ARG A 74 -4.31 11.84 -18.16
C ARG A 74 -4.46 10.90 -19.34
N VAL A 75 -3.42 10.80 -20.17
CA VAL A 75 -3.35 9.84 -21.27
C VAL A 75 -2.04 9.07 -21.18
N PHE A 76 -2.15 7.76 -21.21
CA PHE A 76 -1.03 6.82 -21.18
C PHE A 76 -1.06 5.91 -22.40
N VAL A 77 0.11 5.70 -23.01
CA VAL A 77 0.30 4.70 -24.07
C VAL A 77 1.02 3.50 -23.48
N ILE A 78 0.42 2.31 -23.57
CA ILE A 78 1.01 1.07 -23.03
C ILE A 78 2.04 0.55 -24.03
N ARG A 79 3.32 0.68 -23.70
CA ARG A 79 4.45 0.45 -24.63
C ARG A 79 4.40 -0.94 -25.28
N GLU A 80 4.13 -1.98 -24.49
CA GLU A 80 4.18 -3.38 -24.91
C GLU A 80 3.01 -3.78 -25.81
N LEU A 81 1.90 -3.04 -25.74
CA LEU A 81 0.67 -3.35 -26.47
C LEU A 81 0.37 -2.33 -27.57
N SER A 82 1.25 -1.35 -27.79
CA SER A 82 1.01 -0.23 -28.71
C SER A 82 2.06 -0.14 -29.80
N HIS A 83 1.66 0.37 -30.97
CA HIS A 83 2.54 0.74 -32.08
C HIS A 83 2.00 1.97 -32.80
N GLY A 84 2.74 2.51 -33.78
CA GLY A 84 2.27 3.65 -34.57
C GLY A 84 2.26 5.00 -33.83
N TYR A 85 2.84 5.09 -32.63
CA TYR A 85 3.07 6.35 -31.94
C TYR A 85 4.41 6.96 -32.39
N HIS A 86 4.45 8.28 -32.60
CA HIS A 86 5.67 9.01 -32.94
C HIS A 86 6.36 9.48 -31.66
N GLU A 87 7.59 8.99 -31.40
CA GLU A 87 8.39 9.43 -30.25
C GLU A 87 8.81 10.91 -30.36
N ASP A 88 8.89 11.46 -31.58
CA ASP A 88 9.35 12.83 -31.89
C ASP A 88 8.20 13.82 -32.23
N GLY A 89 6.94 13.46 -31.97
CA GLY A 89 5.78 14.31 -32.28
C GLY A 89 5.52 15.40 -31.22
N ASP A 90 4.92 16.53 -31.64
CA ASP A 90 4.60 17.72 -30.83
C ASP A 90 3.69 17.49 -29.59
N ARG A 91 3.25 16.26 -29.32
CA ARG A 91 2.46 15.90 -28.12
C ARG A 91 2.79 14.48 -27.64
N PRO A 92 3.78 14.29 -26.76
CA PRO A 92 4.10 12.97 -26.26
C PRO A 92 3.10 12.61 -25.16
N TRP A 93 2.08 11.82 -25.49
CA TRP A 93 1.35 11.09 -24.43
C TRP A 93 2.36 10.26 -23.64
N THR A 94 2.16 10.18 -22.33
CA THR A 94 3.14 9.53 -21.46
C THR A 94 3.18 8.03 -21.77
N LEU A 95 4.33 7.55 -22.23
CA LEU A 95 4.57 6.13 -22.40
C LEU A 95 4.72 5.47 -21.03
N VAL A 96 3.98 4.38 -20.82
CA VAL A 96 4.05 3.56 -19.61
C VAL A 96 4.25 2.10 -19.95
N ASP A 97 4.83 1.35 -19.03
CA ASP A 97 4.87 -0.11 -19.14
C ASP A 97 3.54 -0.73 -18.71
N LEU A 98 3.35 -1.99 -19.05
CA LEU A 98 2.17 -2.78 -18.67
C LEU A 98 1.99 -2.87 -17.15
N GLY A 99 3.05 -2.68 -16.36
CA GLY A 99 2.99 -2.71 -14.91
C GLY A 99 2.32 -1.48 -14.28
N ARG A 100 2.22 -0.36 -15.01
CA ARG A 100 1.46 0.84 -14.64
C ARG A 100 -0.04 0.73 -14.93
N VAL A 101 -0.49 -0.34 -15.57
CA VAL A 101 -1.92 -0.58 -15.84
C VAL A 101 -2.59 -1.11 -14.56
N PRO A 102 -3.67 -0.48 -14.08
CA PRO A 102 -4.35 -0.89 -12.86
C PRO A 102 -5.16 -2.17 -13.08
N VAL A 103 -5.00 -3.12 -12.17
CA VAL A 103 -5.66 -4.43 -12.23
C VAL A 103 -6.58 -4.62 -11.04
N ARG A 104 -7.81 -5.06 -11.28
CA ARG A 104 -8.78 -5.41 -10.24
C ARG A 104 -8.35 -6.68 -9.53
N VAL A 105 -8.34 -6.66 -8.20
CA VAL A 105 -8.13 -7.85 -7.38
C VAL A 105 -9.43 -8.19 -6.67
N HIS A 106 -10.23 -9.06 -7.29
CA HIS A 106 -11.47 -9.63 -6.74
C HIS A 106 -12.47 -8.61 -6.16
N GLY A 107 -12.45 -7.36 -6.63
CA GLY A 107 -13.28 -6.28 -6.08
C GLY A 107 -12.88 -5.80 -4.68
N VAL A 108 -11.76 -6.27 -4.14
CA VAL A 108 -11.28 -5.94 -2.77
C VAL A 108 -10.00 -5.09 -2.78
N GLY A 109 -9.41 -4.84 -3.95
CA GLY A 109 -8.29 -3.94 -4.12
C GLY A 109 -7.91 -3.72 -5.57
N VAL A 110 -6.92 -2.85 -5.78
CA VAL A 110 -6.35 -2.53 -7.10
C VAL A 110 -4.85 -2.72 -7.04
N HIS A 111 -4.29 -3.44 -8.00
CA HIS A 111 -2.88 -3.78 -8.05
C HIS A 111 -2.23 -3.17 -9.29
N TYR A 112 -1.09 -2.51 -9.09
CA TYR A 112 -0.17 -2.10 -10.14
C TYR A 112 1.06 -2.99 -10.02
N ARG A 113 1.32 -3.79 -11.04
CA ARG A 113 2.40 -4.79 -11.02
C ARG A 113 3.78 -4.11 -10.97
N ARG A 114 3.89 -2.89 -11.52
CA ARG A 114 5.07 -2.03 -11.42
C ARG A 114 4.63 -0.56 -11.46
N PHE A 115 4.19 -0.05 -10.32
CA PHE A 115 3.86 1.37 -10.21
C PHE A 115 5.13 2.23 -10.25
N PHE A 116 6.12 1.90 -9.44
CA PHE A 116 7.38 2.64 -9.40
C PHE A 116 8.40 2.03 -10.36
N GLY A 117 9.06 2.88 -11.14
CA GLY A 117 10.14 2.48 -12.05
C GLY A 117 11.29 1.82 -11.31
N LEU A 118 11.93 0.83 -11.95
CA LEU A 118 13.05 0.08 -11.37
C LEU A 118 14.39 0.81 -11.51
N ASP A 119 14.44 1.82 -12.36
CA ASP A 119 15.56 2.75 -12.55
C ASP A 119 15.76 3.65 -11.32
N VAL A 120 14.68 3.90 -10.57
CA VAL A 120 14.73 4.65 -9.31
C VAL A 120 14.97 3.66 -8.17
N ASP A 121 16.21 3.65 -7.63
CA ASP A 121 16.62 2.85 -6.47
C ASP A 121 15.94 3.31 -5.17
N HIS A 122 14.63 3.11 -5.06
CA HIS A 122 13.84 3.48 -3.89
C HIS A 122 14.34 2.78 -2.62
N PHE A 123 14.80 1.52 -2.73
CA PHE A 123 15.35 0.79 -1.59
C PHE A 123 16.59 1.52 -1.02
N GLY A 124 17.57 1.79 -1.87
CA GLY A 124 18.80 2.46 -1.48
C GLY A 124 18.57 3.88 -0.98
N ARG A 125 17.71 4.65 -1.67
CA ARG A 125 17.37 6.03 -1.28
C ARG A 125 16.71 6.09 0.09
N ILE A 126 15.67 5.30 0.34
CA ILE A 126 15.00 5.26 1.65
C ILE A 126 15.96 4.84 2.75
N ARG A 127 16.84 3.85 2.49
CA ARG A 127 17.85 3.41 3.45
C ARG A 127 18.92 4.46 3.72
N ALA A 128 19.25 5.30 2.74
CA ALA A 128 20.19 6.40 2.91
C ALA A 128 19.57 7.59 3.66
N GLU A 129 18.27 7.83 3.47
CA GLU A 129 17.52 8.91 4.09
C GLU A 129 17.13 8.62 5.56
N HIS A 130 17.01 7.35 5.94
CA HIS A 130 16.50 6.93 7.25
C HIS A 130 17.33 5.87 7.99
N ALA A 131 17.39 6.02 9.31
CA ALA A 131 17.97 5.02 10.21
C ALA A 131 16.90 4.04 10.69
N PHE A 132 16.87 2.84 10.09
CA PHE A 132 15.94 1.77 10.47
C PHE A 132 16.21 1.26 11.89
N GLN A 133 15.12 1.05 12.62
CA GLN A 133 15.12 0.68 14.03
C GLN A 133 14.85 -0.81 14.20
N THR A 134 15.31 -1.39 15.31
CA THR A 134 15.00 -2.78 15.64
C THR A 134 13.53 -2.93 16.04
N LEU A 135 12.91 -4.04 15.64
CA LEU A 135 11.59 -4.43 16.10
C LEU A 135 11.72 -5.51 17.19
N THR A 136 10.91 -5.41 18.24
CA THR A 136 10.71 -6.53 19.17
C THR A 136 9.53 -7.39 18.72
N GLU A 137 9.65 -8.71 18.85
CA GLU A 137 8.55 -9.63 18.59
C GLU A 137 7.58 -9.64 19.77
N SER A 138 6.61 -8.73 19.79
CA SER A 138 5.60 -8.66 20.86
C SER A 138 6.29 -8.44 22.22
N THR A 139 6.03 -9.32 23.22
CA THR A 139 6.65 -9.31 24.55
C THR A 139 7.81 -10.30 24.69
N LYS A 140 8.27 -10.93 23.59
CA LYS A 140 9.38 -11.87 23.65
C LYS A 140 10.71 -11.11 23.74
N PRO A 141 11.70 -11.61 24.50
CA PRO A 141 13.02 -10.98 24.63
C PRO A 141 13.88 -11.01 23.35
N GLY A 142 13.30 -11.36 22.19
CA GLY A 142 13.98 -11.46 20.91
C GLY A 142 13.64 -10.29 19.97
N THR A 143 14.63 -9.88 19.18
CA THR A 143 14.42 -8.96 18.04
C THR A 143 13.82 -9.72 16.86
N ALA A 144 12.86 -9.12 16.18
CA ALA A 144 12.33 -9.67 14.93
C ALA A 144 13.44 -9.69 13.88
N HIS A 145 13.34 -10.58 12.89
CA HIS A 145 14.19 -10.60 11.68
C HIS A 145 13.93 -9.41 10.74
N ARG A 146 13.35 -8.33 11.26
CA ARG A 146 12.94 -7.14 10.53
C ARG A 146 13.45 -5.92 11.28
N SER A 147 13.83 -4.92 10.51
CA SER A 147 14.02 -3.55 11.00
C SER A 147 12.95 -2.66 10.37
N GLY A 148 12.62 -1.54 10.99
CA GLY A 148 11.55 -0.68 10.50
C GLY A 148 11.60 0.73 11.05
N ILE A 149 10.74 1.58 10.50
CA ILE A 149 10.62 2.98 10.91
C ILE A 149 9.21 3.47 10.61
N TYR A 150 8.71 4.36 11.46
CA TYR A 150 7.50 5.13 11.19
C TYR A 150 7.86 6.49 10.63
N LEU A 151 7.18 6.88 9.55
CA LEU A 151 7.36 8.16 8.90
C LEU A 151 6.02 8.88 8.78
N THR A 152 6.02 10.19 9.00
CA THR A 152 4.86 11.07 8.79
C THR A 152 5.34 12.50 8.58
N PRO A 153 4.61 13.42 7.93
CA PRO A 153 5.01 14.82 7.91
C PRO A 153 5.11 15.38 9.34
N VAL A 154 6.24 16.00 9.67
CA VAL A 154 6.45 16.69 10.96
C VAL A 154 6.59 18.19 10.69
N ALA A 155 5.71 18.99 11.31
CA ALA A 155 5.75 20.44 11.23
C ALA A 155 6.25 21.02 12.56
N ARG A 156 7.13 22.01 12.50
CA ARG A 156 7.58 22.75 13.69
C ARG A 156 6.82 24.07 13.81
N ASN A 157 6.28 24.34 14.99
CA ASN A 157 5.67 25.62 15.34
C ASN A 157 6.24 26.11 16.69
N GLY A 158 7.20 27.03 16.65
CA GLY A 158 7.99 27.36 17.84
C GLY A 158 8.74 26.11 18.34
N ASP A 159 8.54 25.77 19.61
CA ASP A 159 9.13 24.59 20.26
C ASP A 159 8.26 23.31 20.07
N GLU A 160 7.07 23.45 19.49
CA GLU A 160 6.15 22.34 19.28
C GLU A 160 6.48 21.59 17.98
N LEU A 161 6.44 20.25 18.05
CA LEU A 161 6.50 19.38 16.89
C LEU A 161 5.13 18.74 16.66
N HIS A 162 4.48 19.08 15.55
CA HIS A 162 3.16 18.60 15.15
C HIS A 162 3.31 17.47 14.15
N PHE A 163 2.64 16.35 14.40
CA PHE A 163 2.76 15.14 13.58
C PHE A 163 1.52 14.25 13.72
N ARG A 164 1.49 13.12 13.02
CA ARG A 164 0.42 12.12 13.16
C ARG A 164 0.96 10.84 13.77
N LEU A 165 0.17 10.24 14.65
CA LEU A 165 0.46 8.95 15.26
C LEU A 165 -0.32 7.84 14.60
N LEU A 166 0.27 6.65 14.52
CA LEU A 166 -0.43 5.42 14.16
C LEU A 166 -0.02 4.32 15.15
N ARG A 167 -0.60 4.38 16.34
CA ARG A 167 -0.31 3.57 17.53
C ARG A 167 -0.85 2.15 17.35
N CYS A 168 -0.27 1.40 16.42
CA CYS A 168 -0.60 0.01 16.20
C CYS A 168 0.26 -0.93 17.08
N SER A 169 0.30 -2.22 16.76
CA SER A 169 0.97 -3.25 17.57
C SER A 169 2.47 -3.40 17.29
N THR A 170 3.07 -2.52 16.48
CA THR A 170 4.51 -2.59 16.18
C THR A 170 5.30 -1.88 17.26
N ASN A 171 6.28 -2.56 17.83
CA ASN A 171 7.15 -2.03 18.88
C ASN A 171 8.49 -1.63 18.26
N LEU A 172 8.58 -0.41 17.76
CA LEU A 172 9.83 0.22 17.33
C LEU A 172 10.52 0.87 18.53
N SER A 173 11.85 0.83 18.53
CA SER A 173 12.66 1.33 19.65
C SER A 173 12.95 2.83 19.61
N GLY A 174 12.81 3.48 18.46
CA GLY A 174 13.13 4.89 18.25
C GLY A 174 11.93 5.74 17.83
N PRO A 175 12.13 7.06 17.67
CA PRO A 175 11.06 8.00 17.35
C PRO A 175 10.55 7.83 15.92
N THR A 176 9.35 8.36 15.66
CA THR A 176 8.87 8.62 14.30
C THR A 176 9.75 9.68 13.64
N GLU A 177 9.99 9.57 12.33
CA GLU A 177 10.75 10.56 11.56
C GLU A 177 9.85 11.30 10.56
N SER A 178 10.27 12.50 10.17
CA SER A 178 9.63 13.27 9.12
C SER A 178 9.83 12.61 7.76
N PHE A 179 8.89 12.81 6.84
CA PHE A 179 9.10 12.50 5.44
C PHE A 179 10.33 13.22 4.89
N ARG A 180 11.13 12.46 4.14
CA ARG A 180 12.24 12.95 3.32
C ARG A 180 11.79 13.09 1.86
N PRO A 181 12.63 13.60 0.95
CA PRO A 181 12.22 13.81 -0.44
C PRO A 181 11.68 12.55 -1.13
N THR A 182 12.26 11.37 -0.86
CA THR A 182 11.78 10.12 -1.46
C THR A 182 10.41 9.74 -0.93
N ASP A 183 10.16 9.86 0.38
CA ASP A 183 8.83 9.58 0.95
C ASP A 183 7.76 10.53 0.45
N THR A 184 8.10 11.82 0.38
CA THR A 184 7.19 12.86 -0.09
C THR A 184 6.72 12.53 -1.50
N HIS A 185 7.65 12.20 -2.40
CA HIS A 185 7.33 11.79 -3.76
C HIS A 185 6.46 10.53 -3.81
N ILE A 186 6.84 9.46 -3.10
CA ILE A 186 6.05 8.22 -3.05
C ILE A 186 4.62 8.50 -2.57
N VAL A 187 4.47 9.19 -1.44
CA VAL A 187 3.17 9.41 -0.80
C VAL A 187 2.29 10.36 -1.62
N GLU A 188 2.86 11.37 -2.26
CA GLU A 188 2.13 12.25 -3.18
C GLU A 188 1.62 11.49 -4.41
N ASP A 189 2.46 10.68 -5.04
CA ASP A 189 2.09 9.85 -6.19
C ASP A 189 0.97 8.88 -5.84
N LEU A 190 1.07 8.23 -4.68
CA LEU A 190 0.04 7.33 -4.17
C LEU A 190 -1.27 8.05 -3.87
N ASN A 191 -1.23 9.27 -3.30
CA ASN A 191 -2.43 10.05 -3.04
C ASN A 191 -3.12 10.49 -4.35
N ARG A 192 -2.36 10.90 -5.37
CA ARG A 192 -2.91 11.22 -6.69
C ARG A 192 -3.60 10.02 -7.33
N GLU A 193 -2.98 8.84 -7.24
CA GLU A 193 -3.58 7.61 -7.78
C GLU A 193 -4.78 7.14 -6.94
N ALA A 194 -4.71 7.25 -5.61
CA ALA A 194 -5.81 6.91 -4.73
C ALA A 194 -7.08 7.73 -5.01
N ALA A 195 -6.95 8.98 -5.43
CA ALA A 195 -8.08 9.82 -5.83
C ALA A 195 -8.77 9.34 -7.12
N ILE A 196 -8.08 8.56 -7.96
CA ILE A 196 -8.65 7.92 -9.15
C ILE A 196 -9.33 6.60 -8.77
N VAL A 197 -8.71 5.83 -7.85
CA VAL A 197 -9.14 4.47 -7.48
C VAL A 197 -10.30 4.46 -6.47
N PHE A 198 -10.34 5.44 -5.58
CA PHE A 198 -11.26 5.46 -4.45
C PHE A 198 -12.12 6.71 -4.40
N ARG A 199 -13.37 6.50 -4.00
CA ARG A 199 -14.28 7.55 -3.58
C ARG A 199 -14.28 7.72 -2.06
N ASN A 200 -14.37 8.96 -1.62
CA ASN A 200 -14.48 9.38 -0.20
C ASN A 200 -13.30 8.94 0.67
N GLN A 201 -12.14 8.66 0.11
CA GLN A 201 -10.92 8.25 0.81
C GLN A 201 -10.32 9.33 1.72
N ALA A 202 -9.72 8.92 2.83
CA ALA A 202 -8.81 9.77 3.58
C ALA A 202 -7.42 9.83 2.91
N PRO A 203 -6.65 10.92 3.09
CA PRO A 203 -5.31 11.02 2.54
C PRO A 203 -4.35 10.03 3.22
N LEU A 204 -3.48 9.43 2.43
CA LEU A 204 -2.32 8.67 2.88
C LEU A 204 -1.29 9.63 3.47
N ASN A 205 -0.89 9.41 4.72
CA ASN A 205 -0.06 10.39 5.46
C ASN A 205 0.86 9.77 6.52
N HIS A 206 0.88 8.45 6.63
CA HIS A 206 1.68 7.74 7.62
C HIS A 206 2.23 6.46 7.02
N VAL A 207 3.53 6.23 7.20
CA VAL A 207 4.26 5.12 6.57
C VAL A 207 4.82 4.20 7.65
N LEU A 208 4.69 2.89 7.43
CA LEU A 208 5.53 1.89 8.07
C LEU A 208 6.45 1.29 7.00
N ALA A 209 7.73 1.67 7.04
CA ALA A 209 8.76 1.09 6.18
C ALA A 209 9.48 -0.02 6.95
N GLN A 210 9.61 -1.20 6.35
CA GLN A 210 10.21 -2.37 6.99
C GLN A 210 11.13 -3.14 6.05
N ILE A 211 12.36 -3.40 6.50
CA ILE A 211 13.30 -4.27 5.80
C ILE A 211 13.16 -5.70 6.34
N TYR A 212 12.99 -6.64 5.42
CA TYR A 212 12.81 -8.06 5.66
C TYR A 212 14.12 -8.79 5.39
N HIS A 213 14.82 -9.17 6.45
CA HIS A 213 16.11 -9.83 6.36
C HIS A 213 15.94 -11.34 6.23
N ASN A 214 16.82 -11.97 5.42
CA ASN A 214 16.94 -13.41 5.30
C ASN A 214 18.29 -13.85 5.86
N THR A 215 18.29 -14.85 6.74
CA THR A 215 19.50 -15.40 7.37
C THR A 215 19.77 -16.79 6.81
N ARG A 216 20.98 -17.01 6.30
CA ARG A 216 21.42 -18.31 5.77
C ARG A 216 21.50 -19.34 6.89
N ALA A 217 21.40 -20.61 6.52
CA ALA A 217 21.70 -21.70 7.43
C ALA A 217 23.21 -21.68 7.77
N THR A 218 23.54 -21.99 9.02
CA THR A 218 24.90 -22.35 9.46
C THR A 218 24.91 -23.82 9.89
N ALA A 219 26.08 -24.38 10.22
CA ALA A 219 26.16 -25.75 10.72
C ALA A 219 25.30 -25.96 11.99
N GLU A 220 25.10 -24.91 12.78
CA GLU A 220 24.40 -24.93 14.07
C GLU A 220 22.95 -24.43 14.00
N ARG A 221 22.55 -23.75 12.91
CA ARG A 221 21.25 -23.07 12.81
C ARG A 221 20.63 -23.22 11.43
N LYS A 222 19.34 -23.57 11.39
CA LYS A 222 18.55 -23.53 10.16
C LYS A 222 18.45 -22.10 9.62
N GLN A 223 18.29 -21.98 8.31
CA GLN A 223 17.96 -20.69 7.68
C GLN A 223 16.70 -20.08 8.30
N SER A 224 16.62 -18.74 8.28
CA SER A 224 15.44 -17.98 8.70
C SER A 224 15.08 -16.98 7.61
N LYS A 225 13.78 -16.81 7.38
CA LYS A 225 13.22 -15.89 6.40
C LYS A 225 12.21 -15.00 7.09
N ALA A 226 12.31 -13.70 6.89
CA ALA A 226 11.37 -12.76 7.49
C ALA A 226 9.95 -13.00 6.94
N LYS A 227 8.97 -13.10 7.85
CA LYS A 227 7.55 -13.30 7.58
C LYS A 227 6.70 -12.50 8.56
N ILE A 228 5.43 -12.30 8.22
CA ILE A 228 4.42 -11.83 9.16
C ILE A 228 3.29 -12.84 9.14
N SER A 229 2.89 -13.34 10.29
CA SER A 229 1.71 -14.20 10.42
C SER A 229 0.40 -13.47 10.08
N ALA A 230 -0.64 -14.24 9.83
CA ALA A 230 -1.98 -13.71 9.55
C ALA A 230 -2.45 -12.69 10.60
N HIS A 231 -2.84 -11.51 10.14
CA HIS A 231 -3.38 -10.44 10.97
C HIS A 231 -4.24 -9.48 10.12
N ALA A 232 -5.06 -8.69 10.78
CA ALA A 232 -5.59 -7.45 10.22
C ALA A 232 -4.81 -6.26 10.81
N ASP A 233 -4.57 -5.24 10.00
CA ASP A 233 -3.94 -4.00 10.45
C ASP A 233 -4.83 -3.29 11.47
N LYS A 234 -4.22 -2.70 12.49
CA LYS A 234 -4.95 -2.08 13.61
C LYS A 234 -5.48 -0.72 13.20
N THR A 235 -6.80 -0.56 13.25
CA THR A 235 -7.49 0.61 12.70
C THR A 235 -7.73 1.73 13.72
N LYS A 236 -7.30 1.56 14.99
CA LYS A 236 -7.52 2.50 16.12
C LYS A 236 -7.31 3.98 15.78
N ASP A 237 -6.26 4.31 15.05
CA ASP A 237 -5.89 5.69 14.73
C ASP A 237 -6.21 6.06 13.26
N MET A 238 -6.81 5.13 12.51
CA MET A 238 -7.18 5.33 11.12
C MET A 238 -8.60 5.88 11.04
N PRO A 239 -8.88 6.85 10.15
CA PRO A 239 -10.24 7.28 9.90
C PRO A 239 -11.04 6.16 9.22
N VAL A 240 -12.38 6.17 9.36
CA VAL A 240 -13.25 5.09 8.83
C VAL A 240 -13.17 4.94 7.31
N ASN A 241 -12.92 6.04 6.61
CA ASN A 241 -12.67 6.09 5.17
C ASN A 241 -11.20 5.93 4.81
N GLY A 242 -10.41 5.33 5.70
CA GLY A 242 -9.00 5.04 5.45
C GLY A 242 -8.80 4.03 4.32
N ILE A 243 -7.65 4.14 3.66
CA ILE A 243 -7.13 3.19 2.70
C ILE A 243 -5.70 2.81 3.07
N MET A 244 -5.16 1.78 2.42
CA MET A 244 -3.78 1.33 2.57
C MET A 244 -3.16 1.09 1.20
N ALA A 245 -1.88 1.42 1.08
CA ALA A 245 -1.07 1.15 -0.11
C ALA A 245 0.16 0.32 0.30
N PHE A 246 0.22 -0.92 -0.18
CA PHE A 246 1.36 -1.81 0.04
C PHE A 246 2.33 -1.65 -1.12
N CYS A 247 3.39 -0.86 -0.92
CA CYS A 247 4.46 -0.70 -1.89
C CYS A 247 5.58 -1.69 -1.58
N THR A 248 6.23 -2.22 -2.62
CA THR A 248 7.34 -3.16 -2.45
C THR A 248 8.55 -2.77 -3.28
N PHE A 249 9.70 -2.68 -2.60
CA PHE A 249 11.00 -2.46 -3.21
C PHE A 249 11.95 -3.59 -2.81
N TYR A 250 12.92 -3.90 -3.66
CA TYR A 250 13.90 -4.95 -3.39
C TYR A 250 15.32 -4.43 -3.61
N ASP A 251 16.23 -5.01 -2.85
CA ASP A 251 17.66 -4.97 -3.09
C ASP A 251 18.14 -6.36 -3.51
N ARG A 252 19.20 -6.42 -4.33
CA ARG A 252 19.84 -7.64 -4.85
C ARG A 252 18.94 -8.50 -5.76
N LEU A 253 18.23 -7.85 -6.68
CA LEU A 253 17.48 -8.53 -7.75
C LEU A 253 18.38 -9.10 -8.86
N ASP A 254 19.65 -8.65 -8.93
CA ASP A 254 20.65 -8.99 -9.95
C ASP A 254 20.93 -10.50 -10.11
N LYS A 255 20.60 -11.29 -9.08
CA LYS A 255 20.81 -12.75 -9.05
C LYS A 255 19.62 -13.55 -9.56
N LEU A 256 18.51 -12.87 -9.83
CA LEU A 256 17.28 -13.49 -10.27
C LEU A 256 17.10 -13.26 -11.77
N GLN A 257 16.31 -14.13 -12.39
CA GLN A 257 15.93 -13.98 -13.79
C GLN A 257 14.41 -13.80 -13.89
N PRO A 258 13.92 -13.01 -14.86
CA PRO A 258 12.50 -12.98 -15.19
C PRO A 258 11.95 -14.39 -15.40
N LEU A 259 10.74 -14.64 -14.90
CA LEU A 259 10.05 -15.91 -15.15
C LEU A 259 9.31 -15.85 -16.49
N ALA A 260 9.29 -16.97 -17.23
CA ALA A 260 8.67 -17.02 -18.55
C ALA A 260 7.14 -16.84 -18.50
N GLU A 261 6.51 -17.33 -17.43
CA GLU A 261 5.05 -17.27 -17.24
C GLU A 261 4.55 -15.92 -16.70
N ASP A 262 5.45 -15.11 -16.13
CA ASP A 262 5.12 -13.82 -15.53
C ASP A 262 6.33 -12.88 -15.64
N VAL A 263 6.23 -11.93 -16.57
CA VAL A 263 7.28 -10.96 -16.90
C VAL A 263 7.61 -9.99 -15.76
N PHE A 264 6.74 -9.88 -14.75
CA PHE A 264 6.97 -9.07 -13.56
C PHE A 264 7.64 -9.86 -12.44
N ASP A 265 7.58 -11.20 -12.49
CA ASP A 265 8.15 -12.08 -11.49
C ASP A 265 9.63 -12.36 -11.76
N HIS A 266 10.36 -12.61 -10.69
CA HIS A 266 11.79 -12.91 -10.73
C HIS A 266 12.09 -14.11 -9.86
N GLY A 267 12.90 -15.03 -10.38
CA GLY A 267 13.14 -16.28 -9.70
C GLY A 267 14.34 -17.05 -10.22
N VAL A 268 14.42 -18.30 -9.77
CA VAL A 268 15.48 -19.25 -10.11
C VAL A 268 14.83 -20.55 -10.53
N LYS A 269 15.18 -21.07 -11.71
CA LYS A 269 14.69 -22.35 -12.25
C LYS A 269 13.15 -22.46 -12.22
N GLY A 270 12.45 -21.40 -12.65
CA GLY A 270 10.99 -21.36 -12.70
C GLY A 270 10.29 -21.13 -11.35
N VAL A 271 11.02 -20.98 -10.25
CA VAL A 271 10.44 -20.72 -8.93
C VAL A 271 10.64 -19.26 -8.56
N SER A 272 9.55 -18.54 -8.29
CA SER A 272 9.59 -17.15 -7.82
C SER A 272 10.42 -17.00 -6.54
N ALA A 273 11.28 -15.99 -6.50
CA ALA A 273 11.99 -15.56 -5.30
C ALA A 273 11.25 -14.44 -4.55
N LEU A 274 10.14 -13.95 -5.10
CA LEU A 274 9.44 -12.78 -4.59
C LEU A 274 8.51 -13.14 -3.42
N THR A 275 8.27 -12.14 -2.58
CA THR A 275 7.38 -12.25 -1.43
C THR A 275 5.93 -12.18 -1.90
N LYS A 276 5.05 -12.91 -1.22
CA LYS A 276 3.61 -12.92 -1.48
C LYS A 276 2.83 -12.37 -0.30
N LEU A 277 1.81 -11.57 -0.57
CA LEU A 277 0.81 -11.14 0.41
C LEU A 277 -0.41 -12.04 0.26
N HIS A 278 -0.63 -12.91 1.25
CA HIS A 278 -1.70 -13.90 1.21
C HIS A 278 -2.86 -13.43 2.09
N PHE A 279 -4.07 -13.42 1.52
CA PHE A 279 -5.29 -12.98 2.17
C PHE A 279 -6.20 -14.17 2.47
N ARG A 280 -6.83 -14.17 3.64
CA ARG A 280 -7.83 -15.15 4.05
C ARG A 280 -9.05 -14.45 4.66
N LEU A 281 -10.23 -14.80 4.14
CA LEU A 281 -11.51 -14.28 4.60
C LEU A 281 -11.77 -14.73 6.04
N LYS A 282 -12.33 -13.84 6.86
CA LYS A 282 -12.68 -14.13 8.26
C LYS A 282 -14.00 -14.91 8.33
N GLU A 283 -14.17 -15.76 9.35
CA GLU A 283 -15.28 -16.74 9.47
C GLU A 283 -16.71 -16.15 9.58
N SER A 284 -16.86 -14.82 9.66
CA SER A 284 -18.13 -14.13 9.97
C SER A 284 -18.56 -13.13 8.88
N THR A 285 -18.19 -13.38 7.63
CA THR A 285 -18.66 -12.57 6.51
C THR A 285 -19.92 -13.21 5.92
N ASP A 286 -21.09 -12.88 6.46
CA ASP A 286 -22.33 -13.08 5.74
C ASP A 286 -22.22 -12.38 4.37
N SER A 287 -22.70 -13.03 3.31
CA SER A 287 -22.59 -12.57 1.93
C SER A 287 -23.06 -11.11 1.81
N ARG A 288 -22.13 -10.17 1.64
CA ARG A 288 -22.48 -8.80 1.23
C ARG A 288 -22.78 -8.82 -0.26
N ASP A 289 -23.93 -8.26 -0.62
CA ASP A 289 -24.27 -7.79 -1.96
C ASP A 289 -24.20 -8.82 -3.10
N GLY A 290 -24.44 -10.12 -2.80
CA GLY A 290 -24.63 -11.15 -3.84
C GLY A 290 -23.38 -11.54 -4.64
N VAL A 291 -22.23 -10.92 -4.41
CA VAL A 291 -20.95 -11.29 -5.03
C VAL A 291 -20.14 -12.14 -4.05
N ALA A 292 -19.86 -13.40 -4.44
CA ALA A 292 -19.09 -14.31 -3.62
C ALA A 292 -17.61 -13.85 -3.55
N LEU A 293 -17.22 -13.29 -2.40
CA LEU A 293 -15.83 -12.97 -2.10
C LEU A 293 -14.99 -14.26 -2.03
N PRO A 294 -13.77 -14.30 -2.60
CA PRO A 294 -12.92 -15.47 -2.51
C PRO A 294 -12.52 -15.74 -1.06
N SER A 295 -12.58 -17.01 -0.64
CA SER A 295 -12.18 -17.43 0.72
C SER A 295 -10.71 -17.13 1.02
N GLN A 296 -9.87 -17.13 -0.02
CA GLN A 296 -8.47 -16.73 0.03
C GLN A 296 -7.99 -16.29 -1.35
N PHE A 297 -6.99 -15.40 -1.37
CA PHE A 297 -6.29 -15.01 -2.59
C PHE A 297 -4.86 -14.57 -2.26
N THR A 298 -4.03 -14.34 -3.27
CA THR A 298 -2.64 -13.93 -3.08
C THR A 298 -2.27 -12.85 -4.08
N VAL A 299 -1.53 -11.85 -3.60
CA VAL A 299 -0.90 -10.83 -4.43
C VAL A 299 0.61 -11.06 -4.38
N THR A 300 1.24 -11.29 -5.54
CA THR A 300 2.71 -11.30 -5.63
C THR A 300 3.22 -9.88 -5.53
N LEU A 301 4.18 -9.65 -4.65
CA LEU A 301 4.74 -8.33 -4.40
C LEU A 301 5.95 -8.12 -5.31
N TYR A 302 5.68 -7.69 -6.55
CA TYR A 302 6.71 -7.42 -7.55
C TYR A 302 7.58 -6.21 -7.19
N PRO A 303 8.80 -6.08 -7.75
CA PRO A 303 9.59 -4.87 -7.63
C PRO A 303 8.83 -3.65 -8.16
N GLY A 304 8.71 -2.61 -7.33
CA GLY A 304 7.99 -1.39 -7.66
C GLY A 304 6.46 -1.53 -7.65
N SER A 305 5.91 -2.68 -7.23
CA SER A 305 4.46 -2.89 -7.17
C SER A 305 3.78 -2.05 -6.09
N VAL A 306 2.50 -1.76 -6.32
CA VAL A 306 1.60 -1.13 -5.34
C VAL A 306 0.29 -1.89 -5.33
N PHE A 307 -0.12 -2.37 -4.15
CA PHE A 307 -1.46 -2.88 -3.92
C PHE A 307 -2.25 -1.94 -3.03
N PHE A 308 -3.33 -1.36 -3.57
CA PHE A 308 -4.27 -0.52 -2.86
C PHE A 308 -5.44 -1.34 -2.32
N MET A 309 -5.82 -1.10 -1.07
CA MET A 309 -7.03 -1.67 -0.48
C MET A 309 -7.71 -0.71 0.50
N PRO A 310 -9.05 -0.67 0.54
CA PRO A 310 -9.79 0.08 1.56
C PRO A 310 -9.76 -0.65 2.91
N LEU A 311 -10.09 0.07 3.99
CA LEU A 311 -10.25 -0.55 5.32
C LEU A 311 -11.35 -1.61 5.38
N SER A 312 -12.36 -1.54 4.52
CA SER A 312 -13.37 -2.58 4.40
C SER A 312 -12.74 -3.94 4.04
N THR A 313 -11.72 -3.97 3.17
CA THR A 313 -10.96 -5.19 2.87
C THR A 313 -10.18 -5.68 4.09
N ASN A 314 -9.53 -4.79 4.86
CA ASN A 314 -8.84 -5.16 6.11
C ASN A 314 -9.78 -5.71 7.19
N ARG A 315 -11.02 -5.23 7.19
CA ARG A 315 -12.08 -5.72 8.07
C ARG A 315 -12.53 -7.12 7.65
N LEU A 316 -12.62 -7.41 6.36
CA LEU A 316 -13.07 -8.71 5.85
C LEU A 316 -11.98 -9.80 5.85
N TYR A 317 -10.73 -9.41 5.61
CA TYR A 317 -9.62 -10.35 5.45
C TYR A 317 -8.55 -10.18 6.52
N THR A 318 -7.92 -11.30 6.88
CA THR A 318 -6.56 -11.26 7.43
C THR A 318 -5.56 -11.38 6.28
N HIS A 319 -4.36 -10.84 6.46
CA HIS A 319 -3.27 -10.96 5.51
C HIS A 319 -1.96 -11.38 6.19
N GLU A 320 -1.11 -12.05 5.43
CA GLU A 320 0.22 -12.47 5.87
C GLU A 320 1.28 -12.32 4.80
N VAL A 321 2.51 -12.06 5.24
CA VAL A 321 3.67 -11.92 4.37
C VAL A 321 4.38 -13.27 4.30
N ARG A 322 4.29 -13.92 3.15
CA ARG A 322 4.89 -15.23 2.89
C ARG A 322 6.15 -15.08 2.03
N PRO A 323 7.34 -15.47 2.54
CA PRO A 323 8.55 -15.51 1.72
C PRO A 323 8.49 -16.68 0.73
N SER A 324 9.30 -16.62 -0.32
CA SER A 324 9.46 -17.69 -1.30
C SER A 324 9.99 -19.00 -0.66
N PRO A 325 9.63 -20.17 -1.23
CA PRO A 325 10.18 -21.45 -0.79
C PRO A 325 11.69 -21.59 -1.05
N LEU A 326 12.27 -20.85 -1.99
CA LEU A 326 13.72 -20.88 -2.31
C LEU A 326 14.60 -20.59 -1.09
N ASP A 327 15.80 -21.17 -1.04
CA ASP A 327 16.71 -20.95 0.07
C ASP A 327 17.04 -19.47 0.30
N ALA A 328 17.20 -19.10 1.58
CA ALA A 328 17.40 -17.72 2.03
C ALA A 328 18.55 -16.98 1.33
N GLU A 329 19.54 -17.70 0.80
CA GLU A 329 20.65 -17.12 0.06
C GLU A 329 20.30 -16.64 -1.35
N LEU A 330 19.23 -17.21 -1.93
CA LEU A 330 18.72 -16.86 -3.24
C LEU A 330 17.67 -15.74 -3.17
N LEU A 331 17.19 -15.41 -1.96
CA LEU A 331 16.15 -14.42 -1.78
C LEU A 331 16.72 -13.00 -1.78
N PRO A 332 16.09 -12.07 -2.52
CA PRO A 332 16.43 -10.65 -2.42
C PRO A 332 16.04 -10.11 -1.05
N THR A 333 16.61 -8.96 -0.68
CA THR A 333 16.16 -8.26 0.53
C THR A 333 14.97 -7.39 0.17
N ARG A 334 13.85 -7.55 0.88
CA ARG A 334 12.64 -6.78 0.61
C ARG A 334 12.52 -5.58 1.56
N LEU A 335 12.18 -4.42 1.02
CA LEU A 335 11.63 -3.28 1.74
C LEU A 335 10.12 -3.25 1.48
N GLY A 336 9.33 -3.56 2.50
CA GLY A 336 7.89 -3.32 2.49
C GLY A 336 7.63 -1.89 2.95
N TYR A 337 6.98 -1.09 2.11
CA TYR A 337 6.68 0.31 2.39
C TYR A 337 5.16 0.48 2.39
N VAL A 338 4.56 0.40 3.59
CA VAL A 338 3.10 0.40 3.75
C VAL A 338 2.64 1.78 4.15
N VAL A 339 1.90 2.45 3.26
CA VAL A 339 1.34 3.78 3.50
C VAL A 339 -0.11 3.63 3.94
N ARG A 340 -0.48 4.36 4.98
CA ARG A 340 -1.79 4.32 5.64
C ARG A 340 -2.28 5.74 5.91
N CYS A 341 -3.57 5.83 6.25
CA CYS A 341 -4.20 7.05 6.73
C CYS A 341 -4.19 7.08 8.26
N SER A 342 -3.64 8.14 8.86
CA SER A 342 -3.84 8.46 10.27
C SER A 342 -4.74 9.70 10.43
N SER A 343 -5.61 9.64 11.42
CA SER A 343 -6.44 10.75 11.90
C SER A 343 -6.03 11.23 13.30
N SER A 344 -5.05 10.57 13.93
CA SER A 344 -4.58 10.92 15.28
C SER A 344 -3.49 11.97 15.20
N GLU A 345 -3.89 13.23 15.36
CA GLU A 345 -2.97 14.36 15.49
C GLU A 345 -2.25 14.32 16.85
N ALA A 346 -0.96 14.63 16.84
CA ALA A 346 -0.13 14.68 18.03
C ALA A 346 0.80 15.89 18.03
N VAL A 347 1.13 16.34 19.24
CA VAL A 347 2.10 17.41 19.47
C VAL A 347 3.13 16.91 20.46
N HIS A 348 4.41 17.08 20.16
CA HIS A 348 5.49 16.91 21.13
C HIS A 348 6.00 18.28 21.57
N THR A 349 5.98 18.53 22.88
CA THR A 349 6.47 19.75 23.51
C THR A 349 6.89 19.47 24.96
N ASP A 350 7.86 20.21 25.48
CA ASP A 350 8.39 20.04 26.85
C ASP A 350 8.76 18.60 27.22
N GLY A 351 9.29 17.84 26.25
CA GLY A 351 9.70 16.45 26.43
C GLY A 351 8.56 15.45 26.54
N ARG A 352 7.31 15.84 26.22
CA ARG A 352 6.11 15.00 26.32
C ARG A 352 5.33 15.02 25.01
N THR A 353 4.64 13.92 24.74
CA THR A 353 3.74 13.80 23.58
C THR A 353 2.29 13.87 24.03
N PHE A 354 1.49 14.66 23.31
CA PHE A 354 0.07 14.86 23.55
C PHE A 354 -0.72 14.45 22.30
N LEU A 355 -1.86 13.80 22.49
CA LEU A 355 -2.88 13.63 21.47
C LEU A 355 -3.71 14.90 21.38
N LYS A 356 -3.97 15.37 20.16
CA LYS A 356 -4.79 16.54 19.89
C LYS A 356 -6.16 16.10 19.39
N ALA A 357 -7.20 16.42 20.15
CA ALA A 357 -8.59 16.09 19.80
C ALA A 357 -9.51 17.26 20.17
N ALA A 358 -10.28 17.76 19.20
CA ALA A 358 -11.23 18.86 19.39
C ALA A 358 -10.64 20.11 20.10
N GLY A 359 -9.38 20.44 19.80
CA GLY A 359 -8.66 21.56 20.42
C GLY A 359 -8.12 21.29 21.82
N VAL A 360 -8.33 20.11 22.38
CA VAL A 360 -7.81 19.68 23.68
C VAL A 360 -6.57 18.81 23.47
N LEU A 361 -5.55 19.03 24.31
CA LEU A 361 -4.37 18.19 24.40
C LEU A 361 -4.53 17.19 25.54
N ALA A 362 -4.36 15.91 25.24
CA ALA A 362 -4.33 14.83 26.22
C ALA A 362 -2.96 14.16 26.20
N GLU A 363 -2.23 14.21 27.32
CA GLU A 363 -0.89 13.62 27.42
C GLU A 363 -0.93 12.10 27.19
N LEU A 364 0.04 11.58 26.42
CA LEU A 364 0.25 10.14 26.33
C LEU A 364 0.81 9.61 27.64
N ALA A 365 0.03 8.75 28.29
CA ALA A 365 0.43 8.07 29.52
C ALA A 365 1.02 6.69 29.23
N PRO A 366 1.86 6.13 30.13
CA PRO A 366 2.28 4.74 30.04
C PRO A 366 1.08 3.77 30.05
N PRO A 367 1.17 2.63 29.35
CA PRO A 367 0.11 1.62 29.35
C PRO A 367 -0.11 1.02 30.74
N THR A 368 -1.37 0.88 31.16
CA THR A 368 -1.73 0.10 32.37
C THR A 368 -1.98 -1.36 32.04
N PRO A 369 -1.81 -2.31 32.99
CA PRO A 369 -2.11 -3.74 32.75
C PRO A 369 -3.55 -3.99 32.28
N ALA A 370 -4.53 -3.28 32.85
CA ALA A 370 -5.92 -3.37 32.45
C ALA A 370 -6.14 -2.80 31.05
N GLY A 371 -5.58 -1.62 30.75
CA GLY A 371 -5.66 -1.01 29.43
C GLY A 371 -5.03 -1.89 28.34
N MET A 372 -3.89 -2.50 28.62
CA MET A 372 -3.22 -3.44 27.70
C MET A 372 -4.05 -4.70 27.45
N SER A 373 -4.67 -5.25 28.49
CA SER A 373 -5.54 -6.42 28.37
C SER A 373 -6.73 -6.12 27.47
N GLU A 374 -7.39 -4.97 27.68
CA GLU A 374 -8.53 -4.53 26.88
C GLU A 374 -8.13 -4.21 25.43
N LEU A 375 -7.01 -3.51 25.21
CA LEU A 375 -6.51 -3.21 23.86
C LEU A 375 -6.21 -4.50 23.09
N ARG A 376 -5.57 -5.49 23.74
CA ARG A 376 -5.27 -6.79 23.13
C ARG A 376 -6.54 -7.59 22.83
N ARG A 377 -7.57 -7.49 23.67
CA ARG A 377 -8.88 -8.10 23.42
C ARG A 377 -9.50 -7.53 22.13
N LEU A 378 -9.51 -6.21 21.97
CA LEU A 378 -10.01 -5.55 20.75
C LEU A 378 -9.18 -5.93 19.52
N TYR A 379 -7.85 -6.01 19.65
CA TYR A 379 -6.97 -6.46 18.56
C TYR A 379 -7.24 -7.90 18.13
N ALA A 380 -7.57 -8.79 19.06
CA ALA A 380 -7.95 -10.17 18.76
C ALA A 380 -9.33 -10.23 18.07
N GLU A 381 -10.27 -9.40 18.52
CA GLU A 381 -11.60 -9.28 17.93
C GLU A 381 -11.54 -8.77 16.49
N GLU A 382 -10.73 -7.75 16.22
CA GLU A 382 -10.49 -7.20 14.87
C GLU A 382 -9.88 -8.24 13.92
N ASN A 383 -9.01 -9.12 14.43
CA ASN A 383 -8.41 -10.19 13.62
C ASN A 383 -9.40 -11.30 13.27
N ARG A 384 -10.38 -11.56 14.16
CA ARG A 384 -11.32 -12.70 14.03
C ARG A 384 -12.61 -12.34 13.30
N THR A 385 -13.07 -11.10 13.46
CA THR A 385 -14.42 -10.70 13.03
C THR A 385 -14.40 -9.71 11.87
N SER A 386 -15.52 -9.64 11.17
CA SER A 386 -15.80 -8.65 10.12
C SER A 386 -16.48 -7.39 10.67
N SER A 387 -16.63 -7.28 11.99
CA SER A 387 -17.30 -6.16 12.67
C SER A 387 -16.41 -4.91 12.68
N PHE A 388 -17.05 -3.73 12.77
CA PHE A 388 -16.32 -2.51 13.08
C PHE A 388 -15.90 -2.55 14.55
N ILE A 389 -14.62 -2.28 14.80
CA ILE A 389 -14.07 -2.22 16.15
C ILE A 389 -13.97 -0.76 16.56
N ASP A 390 -14.79 -0.36 17.52
CA ASP A 390 -14.70 0.94 18.15
C ASP A 390 -13.68 0.90 19.29
N TYR A 391 -12.56 1.57 19.09
CA TYR A 391 -11.53 1.72 20.12
C TYR A 391 -11.88 2.82 21.13
N GLY A 392 -12.79 3.73 20.78
CA GLY A 392 -13.13 4.94 21.53
C GLY A 392 -11.92 5.85 21.78
N HIS A 393 -12.11 6.84 22.65
CA HIS A 393 -11.04 7.76 23.08
C HIS A 393 -10.34 7.30 24.37
N LYS A 394 -10.58 6.07 24.83
CA LYS A 394 -10.14 5.57 26.14
C LYS A 394 -8.65 5.21 26.22
N PHE A 395 -8.00 4.98 25.08
CA PHE A 395 -6.59 4.61 25.04
C PHE A 395 -5.71 5.86 24.85
N LEU A 396 -5.26 6.45 25.95
CA LEU A 396 -4.30 7.55 25.96
C LEU A 396 -2.84 7.05 26.06
N PHE A 397 -2.56 5.86 25.52
CA PHE A 397 -1.23 5.28 25.54
C PHE A 397 -0.90 4.65 24.19
N SER A 398 0.39 4.44 23.94
CA SER A 398 0.92 3.63 22.86
C SER A 398 1.69 2.42 23.39
N MET A 399 1.68 1.35 22.60
CA MET A 399 2.57 0.20 22.79
C MET A 399 3.98 0.48 22.23
N ASN A 400 4.09 1.45 21.32
CA ASN A 400 5.34 1.86 20.71
C ASN A 400 6.02 2.90 21.60
N THR A 401 7.20 2.59 22.15
CA THR A 401 7.95 3.52 23.01
C THR A 401 8.42 4.75 22.24
N GLY A 402 8.61 4.62 20.93
CA GLY A 402 8.94 5.71 20.02
C GLY A 402 7.92 6.86 20.03
N ASP A 403 6.64 6.56 20.28
CA ASP A 403 5.56 7.57 20.21
C ASP A 403 5.63 8.59 21.36
N TYR A 404 6.35 8.27 22.43
CA TYR A 404 6.55 9.15 23.58
C TYR A 404 7.77 10.08 23.43
N ILE A 405 8.57 9.87 22.37
CA ILE A 405 9.81 10.61 22.12
C ILE A 405 9.57 11.65 21.03
N ALA A 406 10.32 12.76 21.07
CA ALA A 406 10.28 13.79 20.04
C ALA A 406 10.49 13.18 18.64
N PRO A 407 9.61 13.47 17.66
CA PRO A 407 9.84 13.05 16.29
C PRO A 407 11.07 13.77 15.71
N ARG A 408 11.74 13.13 14.75
CA ARG A 408 12.91 13.73 14.06
C ARG A 408 12.47 14.44 12.79
N ILE A 409 13.12 15.57 12.48
CA ILE A 409 12.90 16.36 11.26
C ILE A 409 13.92 15.98 10.18
#